data_AF-A0A352IMQ1-F1
#
_entry.id   AF-A0A352IMQ1-F1
#
_cell.length_a   1.000
_cell.length_b   1.000
_cell.length_c   1.000
_cell.angle_alpha   90.00
_cell.angle_beta   90.00
_cell.angle_gamma   90.00
#
_symmetry.space_group_name_H-M   'P 1'
#
loop_
_entity.id
_entity.type
_entity.pdbx_description
1 polymer ?
#
loop_
_entity_poly.entity_id
_entity_poly.type
_entity_poly.pdbx_seq_one_letter_code
_entity_poly.pdbx_strand_id
1 'polypeptide(L)'
;DLADLHLAIRPGTDTVLFNGLLVWLADQQAVDHGYLADHCEGFDASLSAAESAAPSPEAVSRICELPVEDVITFYRWFAEEQRTVTAFSQGINQSSAGTDKGNAIINCHLATGRVGKPGASPLSLTGQPNAMGGREVGGLANTLAAHMDYDSLDARDRVARFWETEAVADGPGMKAVDLFDAVERGDIKVLWIMATNPAVSLPETHRIRRALDLCPTVIVSDCVRDTDTARHADILLPAAG
;
A
#
# COMPACT_ATOMS: atom_id res chain seq x y z
N ASP A 1 10.59 -12.85 21.85
CA ASP A 1 10.78 -12.49 23.27
C ASP A 1 10.94 -10.99 23.54
N LEU A 2 10.39 -10.09 22.70
CA LEU A 2 10.46 -8.63 22.92
C LEU A 2 9.10 -7.93 22.93
N ALA A 3 7.99 -8.64 22.67
CA ALA A 3 6.65 -8.05 22.65
C ALA A 3 5.90 -8.41 23.93
N ASP A 4 5.24 -7.42 24.54
CA ASP A 4 4.39 -7.62 25.72
C ASP A 4 3.09 -8.38 25.39
N LEU A 5 2.62 -8.27 24.15
CA LEU A 5 1.47 -9.00 23.62
C LEU A 5 1.73 -9.42 22.16
N HIS A 6 1.45 -10.68 21.84
CA HIS A 6 1.55 -11.22 20.49
C HIS A 6 0.18 -11.72 20.02
N LEU A 7 -0.42 -11.00 19.07
CA LEU A 7 -1.69 -11.37 18.46
C LEU A 7 -1.46 -12.18 17.18
N ALA A 8 -1.50 -13.50 17.29
CA ALA A 8 -1.37 -14.41 16.15
C ALA A 8 -2.70 -14.54 15.38
N ILE A 9 -3.17 -13.45 14.77
CA ILE A 9 -4.45 -13.44 14.05
C ILE A 9 -4.47 -14.44 12.90
N ARG A 10 -5.66 -14.95 12.59
CA ARG A 10 -5.91 -15.66 11.32
C ARG A 10 -5.50 -14.77 10.13
N PRO A 11 -4.66 -15.24 9.20
CA PRO A 11 -4.24 -14.43 8.06
C PRO A 11 -5.44 -13.85 7.28
N GLY A 12 -5.39 -12.55 7.00
CA GLY A 12 -6.43 -11.85 6.26
C GLY A 12 -7.50 -11.16 7.11
N THR A 13 -7.52 -11.36 8.43
CA THR A 13 -8.54 -10.76 9.32
C THR A 13 -8.09 -9.45 9.97
N ASP A 14 -7.06 -8.80 9.45
CA ASP A 14 -6.51 -7.55 9.98
C ASP A 14 -7.57 -6.43 10.03
N THR A 15 -8.40 -6.31 8.98
CA THR A 15 -9.51 -5.34 8.95
C THR A 15 -10.48 -5.54 10.11
N VAL A 16 -10.77 -6.80 10.48
CA VAL A 16 -11.70 -7.11 11.57
C VAL A 16 -11.11 -6.70 12.91
N LEU A 17 -9.82 -6.95 13.14
CA LEU A 17 -9.14 -6.53 14.37
C LEU A 17 -9.19 -5.00 14.54
N PHE A 18 -8.86 -4.23 13.49
CA PHE A 18 -8.83 -2.77 13.56
C PHE A 18 -10.22 -2.13 13.49
N ASN A 19 -11.19 -2.73 12.79
CA ASN A 19 -12.58 -2.27 12.85
C ASN A 19 -13.16 -2.46 14.26
N GLY A 20 -12.90 -3.60 14.90
CA GLY A 20 -13.32 -3.81 16.29
C GLY A 20 -12.63 -2.85 17.26
N LEU A 21 -11.39 -2.44 16.98
CA LEU A 21 -10.72 -1.39 17.76
C LEU A 21 -11.46 -0.06 17.61
N LEU A 22 -11.84 0.33 16.39
CA LEU A 22 -12.59 1.56 16.15
C LEU A 22 -13.95 1.56 16.89
N VAL A 23 -14.68 0.46 16.84
CA VAL A 23 -15.95 0.27 17.57
C VAL A 23 -15.71 0.41 19.07
N TRP A 24 -14.71 -0.31 19.60
CA TRP A 24 -14.40 -0.28 21.02
C TRP A 24 -13.98 1.12 21.50
N LEU A 25 -13.21 1.87 20.69
CA LEU A 25 -12.85 3.26 21.00
C LEU A 25 -14.09 4.16 21.10
N ALA A 26 -15.06 4.00 20.19
CA ALA A 26 -16.31 4.74 20.24
C ALA A 26 -17.15 4.38 21.47
N ASP A 27 -17.31 3.08 21.77
CA ASP A 27 -18.04 2.58 22.92
C ASP A 27 -17.47 3.09 24.25
N GLN A 28 -16.13 3.16 24.35
CA GLN A 28 -15.45 3.68 25.54
C GLN A 28 -15.34 5.20 25.60
N GLN A 29 -15.94 5.93 24.64
CA GLN A 29 -15.82 7.38 24.52
C GLN A 29 -14.36 7.85 24.45
N ALA A 30 -13.49 7.02 23.88
CA ALA A 30 -12.05 7.25 23.72
C ALA A 30 -11.71 7.88 22.36
N VAL A 31 -12.69 8.52 21.73
CA VAL A 31 -12.55 9.24 20.45
C VAL A 31 -12.36 10.73 20.70
N ASP A 32 -11.53 11.38 19.87
CA ASP A 32 -11.28 12.81 19.91
C ASP A 32 -12.31 13.53 19.03
N HIS A 33 -13.47 13.85 19.60
CA HIS A 33 -14.55 14.54 18.88
C HIS A 33 -14.15 15.91 18.32
N GLY A 34 -13.23 16.62 18.99
CA GLY A 34 -12.74 17.91 18.50
C GLY A 34 -11.91 17.72 17.23
N TYR A 35 -10.93 16.82 17.29
CA TYR A 35 -10.11 16.48 16.13
C TYR A 35 -10.94 15.96 14.95
N LEU A 36 -11.92 15.10 15.23
CA LEU A 36 -12.82 14.59 14.21
C LEU A 36 -13.62 15.70 13.53
N ALA A 37 -14.16 16.66 14.30
CA ALA A 37 -14.90 17.78 13.76
C ALA A 37 -14.04 18.76 12.94
N ASP A 38 -12.79 18.97 13.37
CA ASP A 38 -11.89 19.96 12.76
C ASP A 38 -11.10 19.41 11.55
N HIS A 39 -10.87 18.10 11.49
CA HIS A 39 -9.89 17.50 10.57
C HIS A 39 -10.36 16.26 9.81
N CYS A 40 -11.55 15.72 10.12
CA CYS A 40 -12.02 14.48 9.51
C CYS A 40 -13.42 14.65 8.91
N GLU A 41 -13.75 13.75 7.98
CA GLU A 41 -15.09 13.57 7.45
C GLU A 41 -15.45 12.07 7.41
N GLY A 42 -16.74 11.76 7.32
CA GLY A 42 -17.20 10.37 7.14
C GLY A 42 -16.97 9.43 8.34
N PHE A 43 -16.75 9.96 9.55
CA PHE A 43 -16.54 9.15 10.75
C PHE A 43 -17.73 8.22 11.04
N ASP A 44 -18.96 8.75 11.06
CA ASP A 44 -20.16 7.95 11.38
C ASP A 44 -20.37 6.79 10.40
N ALA A 45 -20.13 7.04 9.10
CA ALA A 45 -20.20 6.00 8.07
C ALA A 45 -19.11 4.93 8.27
N SER A 46 -17.90 5.35 8.62
CA SER A 46 -16.78 4.45 8.92
C SER A 46 -17.05 3.60 10.16
N LEU A 47 -17.61 4.21 11.22
CA LEU A 47 -17.99 3.51 12.44
C LEU A 47 -19.10 2.49 12.18
N SER A 48 -20.15 2.87 11.45
CA SER A 48 -21.25 1.95 11.10
C SER A 48 -20.78 0.75 10.27
N ALA A 49 -19.84 0.98 9.34
CA ALA A 49 -19.22 -0.11 8.59
C ALA A 49 -18.36 -1.01 9.51
N ALA A 50 -17.64 -0.43 10.46
CA ALA A 50 -16.85 -1.16 11.45
C ALA A 50 -17.72 -2.00 12.39
N GLU A 51 -18.82 -1.45 12.91
CA GLU A 51 -19.82 -2.16 13.73
C GLU A 51 -20.41 -3.37 12.98
N SER A 52 -20.72 -3.18 11.70
CA SER A 52 -21.24 -4.27 10.85
C SER A 52 -20.24 -5.41 10.68
N ALA A 53 -18.95 -5.10 10.62
CA ALA A 53 -17.88 -6.07 10.40
C ALA A 53 -17.38 -6.73 11.71
N ALA A 54 -17.36 -5.97 12.81
CA ALA A 54 -16.71 -6.33 14.06
C ALA A 54 -17.45 -5.71 15.28
N PRO A 55 -18.68 -6.16 15.58
CA PRO A 55 -19.57 -5.49 16.55
C PRO A 55 -19.17 -5.65 18.02
N SER A 56 -18.28 -6.60 18.35
CA SER A 56 -17.83 -6.83 19.73
C SER A 56 -16.48 -7.53 19.79
N PRO A 57 -15.76 -7.45 20.94
CA PRO A 57 -14.52 -8.21 21.14
C PRO A 57 -14.68 -9.72 20.97
N GLU A 58 -15.83 -10.31 21.32
CA GLU A 58 -16.12 -11.73 21.13
C GLU A 58 -16.31 -12.09 19.64
N ALA A 59 -16.89 -11.19 18.85
CA ALA A 59 -16.98 -11.37 17.40
C ALA A 59 -15.58 -11.33 16.77
N VAL A 60 -14.75 -10.36 17.16
CA VAL A 60 -13.35 -10.25 16.72
C VAL A 60 -12.55 -11.49 17.11
N SER A 61 -12.61 -11.90 18.38
CA SER A 61 -11.94 -13.10 18.90
C SER A 61 -12.25 -14.33 18.04
N ARG A 62 -13.52 -14.54 17.70
CA ARG A 62 -13.95 -15.69 16.90
C ARG A 62 -13.46 -15.63 15.45
N ILE A 63 -13.48 -14.45 14.83
CA ILE A 63 -13.10 -14.29 13.41
C ILE A 63 -11.58 -14.31 13.25
N CYS A 64 -10.87 -13.60 14.13
CA CYS A 64 -9.42 -13.50 14.15
C CYS A 64 -8.74 -14.72 14.79
N GLU A 65 -9.49 -15.64 15.38
CA GLU A 65 -8.98 -16.83 16.09
C GLU A 65 -8.02 -16.46 17.24
N LEU A 66 -8.40 -15.44 18.02
CA LEU A 66 -7.64 -14.92 19.15
C LEU A 66 -8.36 -15.18 20.49
N PRO A 67 -7.63 -15.30 21.60
CA PRO A 67 -8.22 -15.17 22.93
C PRO A 67 -8.88 -13.78 23.09
N VAL A 68 -10.08 -13.73 23.66
CA VAL A 68 -10.85 -12.47 23.79
C VAL A 68 -10.18 -11.50 24.75
N GLU A 69 -9.52 -12.01 25.78
CA GLU A 69 -8.74 -11.27 26.74
C GLU A 69 -7.57 -10.52 26.10
N ASP A 70 -6.95 -11.11 25.07
CA ASP A 70 -5.85 -10.51 24.33
C ASP A 70 -6.36 -9.39 23.42
N VAL A 71 -7.52 -9.59 22.78
CA VAL A 71 -8.20 -8.54 21.99
C VAL A 71 -8.53 -7.34 22.87
N ILE A 72 -9.17 -7.58 24.02
CA ILE A 72 -9.53 -6.52 24.97
C ILE A 72 -8.27 -5.83 25.51
N THR A 73 -7.21 -6.59 25.78
CA THR A 73 -5.94 -6.03 26.26
C THR A 73 -5.32 -5.10 25.23
N PHE A 74 -5.24 -5.52 23.96
CA PHE A 74 -4.77 -4.68 22.86
C PHE A 74 -5.61 -3.41 22.72
N TYR A 75 -6.94 -3.52 22.74
CA TYR A 75 -7.83 -2.39 22.62
C TYR A 75 -7.63 -1.39 23.77
N ARG A 76 -7.62 -1.89 25.01
CA ARG A 76 -7.36 -1.08 26.20
C ARG A 76 -6.05 -0.32 26.12
N TRP A 77 -4.96 -1.01 25.81
CA TRP A 77 -3.65 -0.37 25.65
C TRP A 77 -3.66 0.70 24.56
N PHE A 78 -4.35 0.45 23.44
CA PHE A 78 -4.45 1.45 22.38
C PHE A 78 -5.24 2.70 22.81
N ALA A 79 -6.36 2.60 23.55
CA ALA A 79 -7.05 3.81 24.04
C ALA A 79 -6.22 4.58 25.06
N GLU A 80 -5.64 3.88 26.03
CA GLU A 80 -4.95 4.50 27.16
C GLU A 80 -3.64 5.18 26.72
N GLU A 81 -2.94 4.62 25.74
CA GLU A 81 -1.65 5.15 25.30
C GLU A 81 -1.78 6.18 24.17
N GLN A 82 -1.58 7.45 24.51
CA GLN A 82 -1.66 8.56 23.58
C GLN A 82 -0.53 8.55 22.54
N ARG A 83 0.65 8.01 22.88
CA ARG A 83 1.81 7.91 21.99
C ARG A 83 1.88 6.53 21.33
N THR A 84 0.91 6.27 20.47
CA THR A 84 0.82 5.01 19.75
C THR A 84 1.30 5.14 18.32
N VAL A 85 2.31 4.35 17.92
CA VAL A 85 2.72 4.17 16.52
C VAL A 85 2.29 2.79 16.05
N THR A 86 1.55 2.72 14.94
CA THR A 86 1.25 1.44 14.30
C THR A 86 2.12 1.30 13.06
N ALA A 87 3.22 0.55 13.18
CA ALA A 87 4.09 0.24 12.07
C ALA A 87 3.60 -1.01 11.33
N PHE A 88 3.35 -0.90 10.01
CA PHE A 88 2.85 -2.01 9.20
C PHE A 88 3.58 -2.10 7.85
N SER A 89 3.57 -3.28 7.23
CA SER A 89 4.25 -3.50 5.94
C SER A 89 3.51 -4.53 5.09
N GLN A 90 4.24 -5.43 4.41
CA GLN A 90 3.71 -6.32 3.38
C GLN A 90 2.58 -7.25 3.86
N GLY A 91 2.53 -7.65 5.14
CA GLY A 91 1.40 -8.45 5.66
C GLY A 91 0.04 -7.76 5.54
N ILE A 92 0.03 -6.42 5.60
CA ILE A 92 -1.14 -5.59 5.35
C ILE A 92 -1.27 -5.30 3.85
N ASN A 93 -0.19 -4.83 3.21
CA ASN A 93 -0.23 -4.28 1.86
C ASN A 93 -0.43 -5.34 0.77
N GLN A 94 0.15 -6.54 0.92
CA GLN A 94 0.06 -7.63 -0.07
C GLN A 94 -1.17 -8.50 0.18
N SER A 95 -2.33 -7.88 -0.01
CA SER A 95 -3.63 -8.47 0.27
C SER A 95 -4.64 -8.02 -0.78
N SER A 96 -5.62 -8.86 -1.09
CA SER A 96 -6.74 -8.50 -1.96
C SER A 96 -7.52 -7.29 -1.45
N ALA A 97 -7.52 -7.06 -0.13
CA ALA A 97 -8.10 -5.92 0.55
C ALA A 97 -7.04 -5.03 1.23
N GLY A 98 -5.84 -4.90 0.63
CA GLY A 98 -4.71 -4.17 1.24
C GLY A 98 -5.03 -2.70 1.56
N THR A 99 -5.74 -2.01 0.67
CA THR A 99 -6.19 -0.63 0.88
C THR A 99 -7.11 -0.52 2.10
N ASP A 100 -8.10 -1.41 2.20
CA ASP A 100 -9.07 -1.40 3.31
C ASP A 100 -8.41 -1.71 4.65
N LYS A 101 -7.44 -2.64 4.67
CA LYS A 101 -6.64 -2.91 5.87
C LYS A 101 -5.83 -1.69 6.31
N GLY A 102 -5.20 -0.99 5.37
CA GLY A 102 -4.50 0.27 5.64
C GLY A 102 -5.45 1.33 6.21
N ASN A 103 -6.62 1.49 5.60
CA ASN A 103 -7.65 2.43 6.05
C ASN A 103 -8.16 2.09 7.46
N ALA A 104 -8.41 0.81 7.77
CA ALA A 104 -8.85 0.40 9.11
C ALA A 104 -7.84 0.80 10.20
N ILE A 105 -6.55 0.66 9.93
CA ILE A 105 -5.48 1.15 10.83
C ILE A 105 -5.53 2.67 10.95
N ILE A 106 -5.55 3.39 9.81
CA ILE A 106 -5.55 4.86 9.77
C ILE A 106 -6.75 5.44 10.51
N ASN A 107 -7.94 4.86 10.33
CA ASN A 107 -9.18 5.30 10.98
C ASN A 107 -9.07 5.30 12.50
N CYS A 108 -8.39 4.31 13.10
CA CYS A 108 -8.18 4.27 14.55
C CYS A 108 -7.30 5.43 15.05
N HIS A 109 -6.31 5.85 14.26
CA HIS A 109 -5.46 6.99 14.60
C HIS A 109 -6.15 8.33 14.35
N LEU A 110 -6.97 8.44 13.31
CA LEU A 110 -7.80 9.64 13.07
C LEU A 110 -8.86 9.80 14.17
N ALA A 111 -9.54 8.71 14.53
CA ALA A 111 -10.56 8.70 15.59
C ALA A 111 -10.02 9.12 16.95
N THR A 112 -8.72 8.91 17.21
CA THR A 112 -8.04 9.30 18.45
C THR A 112 -7.24 10.60 18.31
N GLY A 113 -7.35 11.29 17.17
CA GLY A 113 -6.66 12.53 16.89
C GLY A 113 -5.13 12.44 16.94
N ARG A 114 -4.55 11.29 16.61
CA ARG A 114 -3.12 11.00 16.78
C ARG A 114 -2.26 11.40 15.60
N VAL A 115 -2.84 11.59 14.42
CA VAL A 115 -2.09 11.95 13.22
C VAL A 115 -1.51 13.37 13.36
N GLY A 116 -0.22 13.50 13.04
CA GLY A 116 0.52 14.76 13.14
C GLY A 116 1.14 15.04 14.51
N LYS A 117 1.05 14.12 15.48
CA LYS A 117 1.63 14.28 16.82
C LYS A 117 2.96 13.51 16.95
N PRO A 118 3.99 14.06 17.63
CA PRO A 118 5.24 13.35 17.86
C PRO A 118 5.04 12.03 18.61
N GLY A 119 5.59 10.94 18.07
CA GLY A 119 5.47 9.61 18.67
C GLY A 119 4.10 8.96 18.51
N ALA A 120 3.24 9.48 17.62
CA ALA A 120 1.96 8.86 17.29
C ALA A 120 1.65 8.98 15.79
N SER A 121 1.36 7.86 15.11
CA SER A 121 0.93 7.84 13.70
C SER A 121 0.75 6.39 13.24
N PRO A 122 -0.13 6.13 12.25
CA PRO A 122 0.06 4.99 11.37
C PRO A 122 1.35 5.19 10.55
N LEU A 123 2.17 4.16 10.41
CA LEU A 123 3.45 4.21 9.72
C LEU A 123 3.64 3.00 8.80
N SER A 124 3.42 3.19 7.50
CA SER A 124 3.69 2.17 6.50
C SER A 124 5.19 2.07 6.24
N LEU A 125 5.79 0.96 6.64
CA LEU A 125 7.20 0.65 6.42
C LEU A 125 7.40 0.18 4.97
N THR A 126 8.18 0.96 4.22
CA THR A 126 8.60 0.61 2.87
C THR A 126 9.85 -0.26 2.90
N GLY A 127 9.95 -1.22 1.96
CA GLY A 127 11.05 -2.19 1.92
C GLY A 127 12.27 -1.70 1.15
N GLN A 128 12.08 -1.26 -0.09
CA GLN A 128 13.21 -0.86 -0.95
C GLN A 128 13.77 0.51 -0.54
N PRO A 129 15.10 0.70 -0.54
CA PRO A 129 15.75 1.92 -0.02
C PRO A 129 15.23 3.23 -0.62
N ASN A 130 14.84 3.22 -1.91
CA ASN A 130 14.35 4.41 -2.61
C ASN A 130 12.93 4.24 -3.14
N ALA A 131 12.10 3.40 -2.50
CA ALA A 131 10.71 3.19 -2.90
C ALA A 131 9.92 4.51 -2.97
N MET A 132 10.10 5.38 -1.99
CA MET A 132 9.43 6.68 -1.95
C MET A 132 10.01 7.67 -2.96
N GLY A 133 11.34 7.74 -3.10
CA GLY A 133 11.97 8.64 -4.09
C GLY A 133 11.60 8.29 -5.52
N GLY A 134 11.43 6.99 -5.85
CA GLY A 134 10.92 6.57 -7.15
C GLY A 134 9.50 7.09 -7.43
N ARG A 135 8.62 7.15 -6.42
CA ARG A 135 7.27 7.71 -6.55
C ARG A 135 7.31 9.22 -6.75
N GLU A 136 8.17 9.90 -5.99
CA GLU A 136 8.38 11.35 -6.08
C GLU A 136 8.77 11.78 -7.51
N VAL A 137 9.60 11.00 -8.21
CA VAL A 137 10.05 11.34 -9.57
C VAL A 137 9.14 10.83 -10.69
N GLY A 138 7.92 10.37 -10.37
CA GLY A 138 6.96 9.91 -11.38
C GLY A 138 7.16 8.46 -11.85
N GLY A 139 7.80 7.61 -11.04
CA GLY A 139 7.97 6.19 -11.33
C GLY A 139 6.72 5.34 -11.14
N LEU A 140 5.54 5.94 -10.93
CA LEU A 140 4.25 5.26 -10.86
C LEU A 140 3.45 5.51 -12.14
N ALA A 141 2.85 4.46 -12.67
CA ALA A 141 2.04 4.56 -13.89
C ALA A 141 0.81 5.48 -13.74
N ASN A 142 0.32 5.69 -12.52
CA ASN A 142 -0.93 6.38 -12.24
C ASN A 142 -0.80 7.82 -11.74
N THR A 143 0.41 8.33 -11.55
CA THR A 143 0.65 9.71 -11.10
C THR A 143 1.74 10.35 -11.93
N LEU A 144 1.70 11.67 -12.06
CA LEU A 144 2.82 12.45 -12.56
C LEU A 144 3.90 12.60 -11.47
N ALA A 145 5.04 13.18 -11.84
CA ALA A 145 6.09 13.54 -10.88
C ALA A 145 5.55 14.49 -9.79
N ALA A 146 6.20 14.47 -8.62
CA ALA A 146 5.82 15.20 -7.41
C ALA A 146 4.39 14.90 -6.94
N HIS A 147 3.96 13.64 -7.06
CA HIS A 147 2.65 13.16 -6.60
C HIS A 147 1.44 13.91 -7.18
N MET A 148 1.58 14.48 -8.39
CA MET A 148 0.46 15.15 -9.04
C MET A 148 -0.45 14.14 -9.73
N ASP A 149 -1.76 14.30 -9.55
CA ASP A 149 -2.75 13.53 -10.29
C ASP A 149 -2.91 14.08 -11.71
N TYR A 150 -3.25 13.20 -12.67
CA TYR A 150 -3.49 13.60 -14.06
C TYR A 150 -4.67 14.58 -14.21
N ASP A 151 -5.67 14.45 -13.33
CA ASP A 151 -6.88 15.27 -13.34
C ASP A 151 -6.73 16.56 -12.53
N SER A 152 -5.58 16.78 -11.87
CA SER A 152 -5.30 18.03 -11.18
C SER A 152 -5.17 19.17 -12.17
N LEU A 153 -5.84 20.29 -11.88
CA LEU A 153 -5.73 21.51 -12.67
C LEU A 153 -4.25 21.90 -12.85
N ASP A 154 -3.88 22.20 -14.10
CA ASP A 154 -2.54 22.61 -14.53
C ASP A 154 -1.39 21.62 -14.26
N ALA A 155 -1.64 20.42 -13.74
CA ALA A 155 -0.57 19.47 -13.40
C ALA A 155 0.22 19.02 -14.63
N ARG A 156 -0.49 18.59 -15.69
CA ARG A 156 0.12 18.15 -16.95
C ARG A 156 0.88 19.28 -17.64
N ASP A 157 0.29 20.47 -17.67
CA ASP A 157 0.90 21.68 -18.26
C ASP A 157 2.15 22.14 -17.47
N ARG A 158 2.13 22.03 -16.14
CA ARG A 158 3.31 22.26 -15.30
C ARG A 158 4.46 21.32 -15.64
N VAL A 159 4.18 20.02 -15.76
CA VAL A 159 5.19 19.01 -16.14
C VAL A 159 5.71 19.26 -17.55
N ALA A 160 4.80 19.53 -18.50
CA ALA A 160 5.12 19.86 -19.89
C ALA A 160 6.10 21.03 -20.00
N ARG A 161 5.82 22.13 -19.30
CA ARG A 161 6.74 23.29 -19.26
C ARG A 161 8.09 22.97 -18.64
N PHE A 162 8.12 22.21 -17.54
CA PHE A 162 9.36 21.87 -16.86
C PHE A 162 10.27 20.98 -17.73
N TRP A 163 9.68 20.04 -18.48
CA TRP A 163 10.40 19.15 -19.39
C TRP A 163 10.57 19.71 -20.80
N GLU A 164 10.07 20.92 -21.10
CA GLU A 164 10.10 21.53 -22.43
C GLU A 164 9.51 20.61 -23.53
N THR A 165 8.40 19.95 -23.21
CA THR A 165 7.74 18.98 -24.09
C THR A 165 6.26 19.28 -24.27
N GLU A 166 5.75 19.01 -25.47
CA GLU A 166 4.31 19.01 -25.75
C GLU A 166 3.67 17.63 -25.53
N ALA A 167 4.49 16.59 -25.33
CA ALA A 167 4.07 15.19 -25.28
C ALA A 167 4.03 14.65 -23.84
N VAL A 168 3.05 15.11 -23.06
CA VAL A 168 2.73 14.52 -21.74
C VAL A 168 1.48 13.64 -21.88
N ALA A 169 1.56 12.43 -21.32
CA ALA A 169 0.44 11.48 -21.32
C ALA A 169 -0.87 12.13 -20.84
N ASP A 170 -1.98 11.70 -21.42
CA ASP A 170 -3.33 12.20 -21.14
C ASP A 170 -4.06 11.47 -20.02
N GLY A 171 -3.46 10.40 -19.51
CA GLY A 171 -3.93 9.72 -18.33
C GLY A 171 -2.94 8.66 -17.82
N PRO A 172 -3.37 7.90 -16.80
CA PRO A 172 -2.61 6.80 -16.24
C PRO A 172 -2.19 5.75 -17.27
N GLY A 173 -0.97 5.24 -17.11
CA GLY A 173 -0.48 4.04 -17.78
C GLY A 173 -0.92 2.74 -17.09
N MET A 174 -0.49 1.61 -17.66
CA MET A 174 -0.77 0.28 -17.12
C MET A 174 0.06 -0.02 -15.87
N LYS A 175 -0.59 -0.59 -14.84
CA LYS A 175 0.11 -1.14 -13.68
C LYS A 175 0.81 -2.46 -14.05
N ALA A 176 1.75 -2.91 -13.24
CA ALA A 176 2.62 -4.04 -13.59
C ALA A 176 1.88 -5.30 -14.06
N VAL A 177 0.80 -5.72 -13.39
CA VAL A 177 0.01 -6.90 -13.81
C VAL A 177 -0.67 -6.64 -15.16
N ASP A 178 -1.39 -5.53 -15.29
CA ASP A 178 -2.07 -5.15 -16.55
C ASP A 178 -1.10 -4.97 -17.71
N LEU A 179 0.11 -4.49 -17.43
CA LEU A 179 1.20 -4.32 -18.39
C LEU A 179 1.65 -5.67 -18.92
N PHE A 180 1.89 -6.67 -18.05
CA PHE A 180 2.29 -8.01 -18.51
C PHE A 180 1.15 -8.73 -19.24
N ASP A 181 -0.09 -8.50 -18.84
CA ASP A 181 -1.27 -8.96 -19.58
C ASP A 181 -1.31 -8.36 -21.00
N ALA A 182 -0.99 -7.07 -21.14
CA ALA A 182 -0.92 -6.39 -22.44
C ALA A 182 0.27 -6.84 -23.29
N VAL A 183 1.41 -7.15 -22.68
CA VAL A 183 2.55 -7.78 -23.37
C VAL A 183 2.13 -9.13 -23.94
N GLU A 184 1.47 -9.97 -23.13
CA GLU A 184 1.02 -11.30 -23.55
C GLU A 184 -0.02 -11.25 -24.68
N ARG A 185 -0.94 -10.28 -24.66
CA ARG A 185 -1.88 -10.04 -25.79
C ARG A 185 -1.20 -9.48 -27.03
N GLY A 186 0.04 -8.99 -26.89
CA GLY A 186 0.79 -8.35 -27.96
C GLY A 186 0.40 -6.89 -28.18
N ASP A 187 -0.25 -6.22 -27.23
CA ASP A 187 -0.54 -4.79 -27.30
C ASP A 187 0.75 -3.97 -27.07
N ILE A 188 1.66 -4.48 -26.23
CA ILE A 188 2.98 -3.89 -25.98
C ILE A 188 4.04 -4.65 -26.78
N LYS A 189 4.79 -3.92 -27.60
CA LYS A 189 5.82 -4.47 -28.50
C LYS A 189 7.26 -4.25 -28.02
N VAL A 190 7.46 -3.26 -27.15
CA VAL A 190 8.75 -2.92 -26.57
C VAL A 190 8.56 -2.78 -25.07
N LEU A 191 9.33 -3.53 -24.29
CA LEU A 191 9.32 -3.49 -22.84
C LEU A 191 10.72 -3.14 -22.33
N TRP A 192 10.84 -2.07 -21.54
CA TRP A 192 12.08 -1.68 -20.89
C TRP A 192 11.98 -1.86 -19.37
N ILE A 193 12.81 -2.75 -18.83
CA ILE A 193 12.86 -3.10 -17.42
C ILE A 193 14.14 -2.54 -16.82
N MET A 194 14.01 -1.71 -15.79
CA MET A 194 15.14 -1.05 -15.14
C MET A 194 15.26 -1.49 -13.68
N ALA A 195 16.41 -2.06 -13.31
CA ALA A 195 16.79 -2.44 -11.94
C ALA A 195 15.72 -3.24 -11.17
N THR A 196 15.04 -4.18 -11.85
CA THR A 196 14.07 -5.08 -11.26
C THR A 196 14.05 -6.43 -11.98
N ASN A 197 13.58 -7.48 -11.29
CA ASN A 197 13.65 -8.87 -11.76
C ASN A 197 12.24 -9.54 -11.77
N PRO A 198 11.30 -9.07 -12.62
CA PRO A 198 9.92 -9.54 -12.64
C PRO A 198 9.77 -11.04 -12.93
N ALA A 199 10.74 -11.67 -13.60
CA ALA A 199 10.70 -13.10 -13.91
C ALA A 199 10.72 -13.99 -12.65
N VAL A 200 11.14 -13.46 -11.49
CA VAL A 200 11.11 -14.16 -10.20
C VAL A 200 10.30 -13.43 -9.13
N SER A 201 10.17 -12.10 -9.22
CA SER A 201 9.55 -11.30 -8.14
C SER A 201 8.05 -11.05 -8.29
N LEU A 202 7.50 -11.17 -9.50
CA LEU A 202 6.06 -11.04 -9.73
C LEU A 202 5.33 -12.38 -9.51
N PRO A 203 4.05 -12.35 -9.09
CA PRO A 203 3.23 -13.55 -9.02
C PRO A 203 3.05 -14.17 -10.42
N GLU A 204 2.66 -15.45 -10.47
CA GLU A 204 2.49 -16.19 -11.73
C GLU A 204 3.76 -16.17 -12.61
N THR A 205 4.93 -16.42 -12.01
CA THR A 205 6.25 -16.29 -12.67
C THR A 205 6.35 -17.00 -14.03
N HIS A 206 5.69 -18.16 -14.20
CA HIS A 206 5.64 -18.86 -15.49
C HIS A 206 4.95 -18.04 -16.59
N ARG A 207 3.88 -17.32 -16.25
CA ARG A 207 3.18 -16.41 -17.16
C ARG A 207 4.04 -15.20 -17.48
N ILE A 208 4.71 -14.62 -16.48
CA ILE A 208 5.61 -13.48 -16.68
C ILE A 208 6.76 -13.85 -17.61
N ARG A 209 7.42 -14.99 -17.39
CA ARG A 209 8.48 -15.49 -18.28
C ARG A 209 7.97 -15.69 -19.71
N ARG A 210 6.80 -16.31 -19.90
CA ARG A 210 6.18 -16.44 -21.21
C ARG A 210 5.89 -15.09 -21.87
N ALA A 211 5.38 -14.11 -21.12
CA ALA A 211 5.12 -12.77 -21.64
C ALA A 211 6.41 -12.08 -22.09
N LEU A 212 7.51 -12.23 -21.34
CA LEU A 212 8.83 -11.75 -21.74
C LEU A 212 9.29 -12.40 -23.05
N ASP A 213 9.17 -13.72 -23.19
CA ASP A 213 9.56 -14.46 -24.41
C ASP A 213 8.71 -14.10 -25.65
N LEU A 214 7.45 -13.68 -25.44
CA LEU A 214 6.55 -13.26 -26.52
C LEU A 214 6.74 -11.79 -26.92
N CYS A 215 7.33 -10.97 -26.06
CA CYS A 215 7.54 -9.56 -26.34
C CYS A 215 8.58 -9.40 -27.45
N PRO A 216 8.29 -8.66 -28.55
CA PRO A 216 9.22 -8.52 -29.67
C PRO A 216 10.56 -7.85 -29.32
N THR A 217 10.58 -6.98 -28.30
CA THR A 217 11.82 -6.38 -27.81
C THR A 217 11.75 -6.17 -26.30
N VAL A 218 12.62 -6.86 -25.58
CA VAL A 218 12.85 -6.68 -24.15
C VAL A 218 14.22 -6.04 -23.94
N ILE A 219 14.22 -4.86 -23.31
CA ILE A 219 15.40 -4.14 -22.88
C ILE A 219 15.53 -4.29 -21.36
N VAL A 220 16.70 -4.68 -20.87
CA VAL A 220 16.98 -4.79 -19.44
C VAL A 220 18.16 -3.90 -19.09
N SER A 221 17.97 -3.00 -18.12
CA SER A 221 19.05 -2.22 -17.50
C SER A 221 19.29 -2.72 -16.08
N ASP A 222 20.47 -3.31 -15.84
CA ASP A 222 20.78 -3.93 -14.54
C ASP A 222 22.28 -3.79 -14.20
N CYS A 223 22.61 -3.75 -12.92
CA CYS A 223 23.99 -3.79 -12.42
C CYS A 223 24.49 -5.22 -12.21
N VAL A 224 23.58 -6.20 -12.20
CA VAL A 224 23.86 -7.63 -12.13
C VAL A 224 23.70 -8.25 -13.52
N ARG A 225 24.76 -8.92 -14.00
CA ARG A 225 24.80 -9.49 -15.35
C ARG A 225 23.77 -10.61 -15.57
N ASP A 226 23.61 -11.51 -14.60
CA ASP A 226 22.78 -12.71 -14.74
C ASP A 226 21.65 -12.70 -13.71
N THR A 227 20.48 -12.23 -14.15
CA THR A 227 19.21 -12.29 -13.42
C THR A 227 18.21 -13.10 -14.23
N ASP A 228 17.17 -13.66 -13.58
CA ASP A 228 16.10 -14.38 -14.28
C ASP A 228 15.51 -13.54 -15.42
N THR A 229 15.27 -12.24 -15.20
CA THR A 229 14.77 -11.33 -16.23
C THR A 229 15.80 -11.02 -17.32
N ALA A 230 17.08 -10.84 -16.99
CA ALA A 230 18.11 -10.55 -17.99
C ALA A 230 18.27 -11.67 -19.03
N ARG A 231 17.95 -12.92 -18.67
CA ARG A 231 17.97 -14.07 -19.60
C ARG A 231 16.93 -13.99 -20.71
N HIS A 232 15.92 -13.14 -20.56
CA HIS A 232 14.88 -12.88 -21.56
C HIS A 232 15.12 -11.58 -22.34
N ALA A 233 16.24 -10.89 -22.13
CA ALA A 233 16.51 -9.60 -22.78
C ALA A 233 17.05 -9.79 -24.21
N ASP A 234 16.50 -9.01 -25.15
CA ASP A 234 17.11 -8.81 -26.48
C ASP A 234 18.27 -7.80 -26.39
N ILE A 235 18.14 -6.81 -25.49
CA ILE A 235 19.15 -5.77 -25.25
C ILE A 235 19.43 -5.70 -23.75
N LEU A 236 20.66 -6.01 -23.36
CA LEU A 236 21.14 -5.90 -21.98
C LEU A 236 22.07 -4.70 -21.83
N LEU A 237 21.65 -3.71 -21.04
CA LEU A 237 22.37 -2.46 -20.77
C LEU A 237 22.99 -2.51 -19.36
N PRO A 238 24.32 -2.41 -19.23
CA PRO A 238 24.96 -2.36 -17.92
C PRO A 238 24.65 -1.04 -17.21
N ALA A 239 24.19 -1.11 -15.96
CA ALA A 239 24.02 0.03 -15.08
C ALA A 239 25.09 0.06 -13.97
N ALA A 240 25.36 1.26 -13.44
CA ALA A 240 26.16 1.39 -12.22
C ALA A 240 25.33 0.90 -11.01
N GLY A 241 25.96 0.12 -10.13
CA GLY A 241 25.37 -0.42 -8.90
C GLY A 241 25.88 0.25 -7.63
#